data_AF-A0AAN8PIY6-F1
#
_entry.id   AF-A0AAN8PIY6-F1
#
_cell.length_a   1.000
_cell.length_b   1.000
_cell.length_c   1.000
_cell.angle_alpha   90.00
_cell.angle_beta   90.00
_cell.angle_gamma   90.00
#
_symmetry.space_group_name_H-M   'P 1'
#
loop_
_entity.id
_entity.type
_entity.pdbx_description
1 polymer ?
#
loop_
_entity_poly.entity_id
_entity_poly.type
_entity_poly.pdbx_seq_one_letter_code
_entity_poly.pdbx_strand_id
1 'polypeptide(L)'
;MEDDLIDDAKFKTHSTTSQAIDVGVRMNAKFILLNHFSQRYSKVPNFNENFTDRVGISFDNMRVRLCDLPLLPHFLPVLKAIFADDIAELKIKSFRRNMKKQRLKEELNSTQSGCKVKGHELIEQNVTI
;
A
#
# COMPACT_ATOMS: atom_id res chain seq x y z
N MET A 1 2.93 -2.93 -2.51
CA MET A 1 2.18 -2.40 -1.34
C MET A 1 1.07 -1.49 -1.82
N GLU A 2 0.00 -1.30 -1.04
CA GLU A 2 -1.03 -0.31 -1.40
C GLU A 2 -0.45 1.11 -1.38
N ASP A 3 -1.03 1.97 -2.22
CA ASP A 3 -0.59 3.36 -2.36
C ASP A 3 -0.88 4.20 -1.10
N ASP A 4 -1.76 3.72 -0.21
CA ASP A 4 -2.02 4.35 1.09
C ASP A 4 -0.89 4.10 2.12
N LEU A 5 0.08 3.24 1.80
CA LEU A 5 1.17 2.82 2.69
C LEU A 5 2.56 3.26 2.20
N ILE A 6 2.67 4.42 1.56
CA ILE A 6 3.94 4.93 1.01
C ILE A 6 5.05 4.97 2.07
N ASP A 7 4.76 5.39 3.30
CA ASP A 7 5.76 5.49 4.36
C ASP A 7 6.22 4.11 4.88
N ASP A 8 5.28 3.17 5.04
CA ASP A 8 5.58 1.78 5.40
C ASP A 8 6.37 1.08 4.27
N ALA A 9 6.08 1.42 3.00
CA ALA A 9 6.76 0.89 1.82
C ALA A 9 8.21 1.39 1.72
N LYS A 10 8.44 2.69 1.96
CA LYS A 10 9.78 3.27 2.05
C LYS A 10 10.59 2.64 3.17
N PHE A 11 10.01 2.50 4.35
CA PHE A 11 10.68 1.88 5.50
C PHE A 11 11.08 0.43 5.24
N LYS A 12 10.23 -0.33 4.52
CA LYS A 12 10.47 -1.74 4.20
C LYS A 12 11.13 -1.96 2.84
N THR A 13 11.61 -0.90 2.19
CA THR A 13 12.26 -0.97 0.88
C THR A 13 11.45 -1.77 -0.16
N HIS A 14 10.13 -1.56 -0.19
CA HIS A 14 9.22 -2.17 -1.15
C HIS A 14 8.57 -1.12 -2.04
N SER A 15 8.18 -1.51 -3.25
CA SER A 15 7.42 -0.64 -4.16
C SER A 15 5.92 -0.69 -3.86
N THR A 16 5.24 0.45 -4.04
CA THR A 16 3.77 0.45 -4.14
C THR A 16 3.30 -0.07 -5.50
N THR A 17 2.03 -0.42 -5.60
CA THR A 17 1.43 -0.90 -6.86
C THR A 17 1.55 0.15 -7.95
N SER A 18 1.21 1.42 -7.65
CA SER A 18 1.33 2.49 -8.64
C SER A 18 2.78 2.76 -9.03
N GLN A 19 3.73 2.73 -8.08
CA GLN A 19 5.17 2.89 -8.39
C GLN A 19 5.69 1.81 -9.34
N ALA A 20 5.28 0.55 -9.15
CA ALA A 20 5.69 -0.54 -10.03
C ALA A 20 5.13 -0.38 -11.45
N ILE A 21 3.86 0.05 -11.56
CA ILE A 21 3.23 0.36 -12.85
C ILE A 21 3.95 1.53 -13.53
N ASP A 22 4.20 2.63 -12.82
CA ASP A 22 4.86 3.82 -13.35
C ASP A 22 6.26 3.53 -13.89
N VAL A 23 7.02 2.68 -13.20
CA VAL A 23 8.32 2.22 -13.69
C VAL A 23 8.17 1.40 -14.98
N GLY A 24 7.21 0.48 -15.04
CA GLY A 24 6.94 -0.31 -16.23
C GLY A 24 6.49 0.53 -17.43
N VAL A 25 5.66 1.55 -17.19
CA VAL A 25 5.23 2.51 -18.22
C VAL A 25 6.41 3.34 -18.72
N ARG A 26 7.25 3.89 -17.84
CA ARG A 26 8.46 4.63 -18.24
C ARG A 26 9.49 3.77 -18.97
N MET A 27 9.54 2.47 -18.67
CA MET A 27 10.36 1.49 -19.39
C MET A 27 9.81 1.17 -20.78
N ASN A 28 8.61 1.65 -21.12
CA ASN A 28 7.87 1.26 -22.34
C ASN A 28 7.69 -0.26 -22.45
N ALA A 29 7.39 -0.91 -21.31
CA ALA A 29 7.18 -2.35 -21.27
C ALA A 29 5.94 -2.73 -22.11
N LYS A 30 6.06 -3.80 -22.90
CA LYS A 30 4.92 -4.34 -23.67
C LYS A 30 3.80 -4.86 -22.76
N PHE A 31 4.19 -5.43 -21.62
CA PHE A 31 3.29 -5.93 -20.60
C PHE A 31 3.97 -5.85 -19.23
N ILE A 32 3.20 -5.55 -18.19
CA ILE A 32 3.65 -5.42 -16.81
C ILE A 32 2.97 -6.49 -15.99
N LEU A 33 3.75 -7.46 -15.49
CA LEU A 33 3.23 -8.48 -14.59
C LEU A 33 3.65 -8.16 -13.16
N LEU A 34 2.68 -7.84 -12.31
CA LEU A 34 2.93 -7.56 -10.90
C LEU A 34 2.95 -8.85 -10.10
N ASN A 35 4.00 -9.00 -9.28
CA ASN A 35 4.23 -10.16 -8.43
C ASN A 35 4.72 -9.72 -7.03
N HIS A 36 4.89 -10.68 -6.12
CA HIS A 36 5.41 -10.50 -4.77
C HIS A 36 4.53 -9.56 -3.92
N PHE A 37 3.24 -9.88 -3.88
CA PHE A 37 2.30 -9.19 -3.01
C PHE A 37 2.55 -9.54 -1.54
N SER A 38 2.37 -8.56 -0.65
CA SER A 38 2.54 -8.81 0.78
C SER A 38 1.55 -9.87 1.26
N GLN A 39 2.02 -10.81 2.10
CA GLN A 39 1.27 -11.95 2.66
C GLN A 39 -0.02 -11.58 3.43
N ARG A 40 -0.26 -10.29 3.68
CA ARG A 40 -1.51 -9.77 4.27
C ARG A 40 -2.74 -9.92 3.35
N TYR A 41 -2.51 -10.25 2.08
CA TYR A 41 -3.51 -10.51 1.04
C TYR A 41 -3.46 -11.97 0.58
N SER A 42 -3.28 -12.91 1.51
CA SER A 42 -3.09 -14.35 1.25
C SER A 42 -4.17 -15.04 0.43
N LYS A 43 -5.25 -14.33 0.08
CA LYS A 43 -6.33 -14.81 -0.78
C LYS A 43 -6.48 -14.03 -2.08
N VAL A 44 -6.37 -12.69 -2.03
CA VAL A 44 -6.72 -11.84 -3.19
C VAL A 44 -5.88 -10.56 -3.22
N PRO A 45 -5.10 -10.32 -4.29
CA PRO A 45 -4.41 -9.05 -4.48
C PRO A 45 -5.43 -7.91 -4.69
N ASN A 46 -5.09 -6.69 -4.23
CA ASN A 46 -6.00 -5.55 -4.37
C ASN A 46 -6.10 -5.13 -5.86
N PHE A 47 -7.28 -5.32 -6.42
CA PHE A 47 -7.60 -4.97 -7.80
C PHE A 47 -7.99 -3.48 -7.93
N ASN A 48 -7.02 -2.56 -7.89
CA ASN A 48 -7.23 -1.14 -8.14
C ASN A 48 -7.74 -0.87 -9.58
N GLU A 49 -8.42 0.25 -9.82
CA GLU A 49 -8.90 0.65 -11.15
C GLU A 49 -7.76 1.10 -12.08
N ASN A 50 -6.57 1.33 -11.53
CA ASN A 50 -5.37 1.72 -12.29
C ASN A 50 -4.80 0.59 -13.18
N PHE A 51 -5.43 -0.59 -13.21
CA PHE A 51 -5.02 -1.70 -14.08
C PHE A 51 -5.52 -1.45 -15.51
N THR A 52 -4.59 -1.07 -16.39
CA THR A 52 -4.79 -0.99 -17.84
C THR A 52 -4.70 -2.37 -18.50
N ASP A 53 -5.05 -2.47 -19.78
CA ASP A 53 -4.96 -3.70 -20.61
C ASP A 53 -3.55 -4.31 -20.72
N ARG A 54 -2.54 -3.63 -20.19
CA ARG A 54 -1.13 -4.07 -20.20
C ARG A 54 -0.63 -4.50 -18.84
N VAL A 55 -1.46 -4.46 -17.80
CA VAL A 55 -1.07 -4.80 -16.44
C VAL A 55 -1.80 -6.06 -15.98
N GLY A 56 -1.04 -7.09 -15.66
CA GLY A 56 -1.53 -8.34 -15.10
C GLY A 56 -1.09 -8.53 -13.66
N ILE A 57 -1.86 -9.32 -12.92
CA ILE A 57 -1.52 -9.76 -11.58
C ILE A 57 -1.17 -11.25 -11.62
N SER A 58 -0.02 -11.62 -11.05
CA SER A 58 0.37 -13.02 -10.93
C SER A 58 -0.22 -13.68 -9.69
N PHE A 59 -0.58 -14.95 -9.81
CA PHE A 59 -0.98 -15.83 -8.71
C PHE A 59 0.04 -16.93 -8.50
N ASP A 60 0.07 -17.48 -7.28
CA ASP A 60 0.85 -18.67 -6.98
C ASP A 60 0.43 -19.81 -7.90
N ASN A 61 1.41 -20.55 -8.42
CA ASN A 61 1.23 -21.63 -9.39
C ASN A 61 0.62 -21.20 -10.74
N MET A 62 0.52 -19.89 -11.04
CA MET A 62 0.08 -19.42 -12.35
C MET A 62 1.11 -19.78 -13.43
N ARG A 63 0.63 -20.40 -14.51
CA ARG A 63 1.40 -20.66 -15.74
C ARG A 63 0.75 -19.94 -16.90
N VAL A 64 1.47 -19.01 -17.50
CA VAL A 64 1.00 -18.20 -18.63
C VAL A 64 2.09 -18.14 -19.69
N ARG A 65 1.73 -18.27 -20.97
CA ARG A 65 2.68 -18.02 -22.06
C ARG A 65 2.74 -16.52 -22.34
N LEU A 66 3.87 -16.04 -22.86
CA LEU A 66 4.03 -14.61 -23.16
C LEU A 66 2.99 -14.09 -24.17
N CYS A 67 2.53 -14.94 -25.09
CA CYS A 67 1.47 -14.60 -26.05
C CYS A 67 0.09 -14.43 -25.40
N ASP A 68 -0.13 -15.03 -24.23
CA ASP A 68 -1.42 -14.99 -23.52
C ASP A 68 -1.47 -13.87 -22.47
N LEU A 69 -0.36 -13.16 -22.22
CA LEU A 69 -0.31 -12.06 -21.24
C LEU A 69 -1.39 -10.99 -21.47
N PRO A 70 -1.69 -10.53 -22.71
CA PRO A 70 -2.77 -9.56 -22.94
C PRO A 70 -4.17 -10.07 -22.57
N LEU A 71 -4.34 -11.38 -22.37
CA LEU A 71 -5.60 -11.96 -21.93
C LEU A 71 -5.78 -11.85 -20.40
N LEU A 72 -4.70 -11.72 -19.62
CA LEU A 72 -4.77 -11.68 -18.16
C LEU A 72 -5.71 -10.61 -17.58
N PRO A 73 -5.72 -9.35 -18.08
CA PRO A 73 -6.65 -8.33 -17.58
C PRO A 73 -8.13 -8.72 -17.75
N HIS A 74 -8.46 -9.48 -18.79
CA HIS A 74 -9.83 -9.93 -19.07
C HIS A 74 -10.34 -10.95 -18.04
N PHE A 75 -9.45 -11.63 -17.32
CA PHE A 75 -9.83 -12.55 -16.23
C PHE A 75 -10.05 -11.81 -14.91
N LEU A 76 -9.60 -10.55 -14.76
CA LEU A 76 -9.73 -9.81 -13.51
C LEU A 76 -11.18 -9.67 -13.03
N PRO A 77 -12.20 -9.39 -13.87
CA PRO A 77 -13.59 -9.32 -13.44
C PRO A 77 -14.09 -10.66 -12.89
N VAL A 78 -13.69 -11.78 -13.52
CA VAL A 78 -14.06 -13.13 -13.09
C VAL A 78 -13.40 -13.46 -11.75
N LEU A 79 -12.12 -13.15 -11.60
CA LEU A 79 -11.40 -13.32 -10.34
C LEU A 79 -12.01 -12.47 -9.22
N LYS A 80 -12.39 -11.22 -9.50
CA LYS A 80 -13.13 -10.36 -8.55
C LYS A 80 -14.45 -11.00 -8.11
N ALA A 81 -15.18 -11.63 -9.02
CA ALA A 81 -16.44 -12.29 -8.72
C ALA A 81 -16.25 -13.56 -7.87
N ILE A 82 -15.28 -14.41 -8.22
CA ILE A 82 -14.96 -15.64 -7.47
C ILE A 82 -14.55 -15.33 -6.04
N PHE A 83 -13.79 -14.25 -5.84
CA PHE A 83 -13.26 -13.87 -4.53
C PHE A 83 -14.03 -12.73 -3.85
N ALA A 84 -15.29 -12.47 -4.23
CA ALA A 84 -16.05 -11.33 -3.73
C ALA A 84 -16.18 -11.31 -2.19
N ASP A 85 -16.46 -12.47 -1.58
CA ASP A 85 -16.59 -12.60 -0.13
C ASP A 85 -15.27 -12.35 0.60
N ASP A 86 -14.18 -12.91 0.08
CA ASP A 86 -12.83 -12.71 0.63
C ASP A 86 -12.39 -11.25 0.51
N ILE A 87 -12.69 -10.59 -0.62
CA ILE A 87 -12.41 -9.17 -0.82
C ILE A 87 -13.19 -8.33 0.21
N ALA A 88 -14.46 -8.62 0.44
CA ALA A 88 -15.28 -7.92 1.42
C ALA A 88 -14.73 -8.09 2.84
N GLU A 89 -14.37 -9.31 3.22
CA GLU A 89 -13.77 -9.59 4.53
C GLU A 89 -12.42 -8.86 4.69
N LEU A 90 -11.59 -8.85 3.66
CA LEU A 90 -10.30 -8.15 3.64
C LEU A 90 -10.48 -6.63 3.78
N LYS A 91 -11.46 -6.03 3.08
CA LYS A 91 -11.79 -4.60 3.22
C LYS A 91 -12.19 -4.24 4.65
N ILE A 92 -13.02 -5.07 5.28
CA ILE A 92 -13.42 -4.86 6.70
C ILE A 92 -12.22 -4.96 7.63
N LYS A 93 -11.36 -5.97 7.45
CA LYS A 93 -10.14 -6.14 8.26
C LYS A 93 -9.16 -4.98 8.06
N SER A 94 -9.00 -4.50 6.83
CA SER A 94 -8.20 -3.33 6.47
C SER A 94 -8.73 -2.08 7.18
N PHE A 95 -10.03 -1.79 7.04
CA PHE A 95 -10.68 -0.63 7.67
C PHE A 95 -10.50 -0.62 9.19
N ARG A 96 -10.76 -1.75 9.86
CA ARG A 96 -10.58 -1.87 11.32
C ARG A 96 -9.16 -1.57 11.78
N ARG A 97 -8.15 -1.95 10.98
CA ARG A 97 -6.73 -1.67 11.29
C ARG A 97 -6.38 -0.21 11.05
N ASN A 98 -6.85 0.38 9.96
CA ASN A 98 -6.61 1.78 9.66
C ASN A 98 -7.24 2.70 10.71
N MET A 99 -8.45 2.39 11.18
CA MET A 99 -9.10 3.11 12.29
C MET A 99 -8.30 3.00 13.60
N LYS A 100 -7.77 1.81 13.93
CA LYS A 100 -6.90 1.65 15.11
C LYS A 100 -5.60 2.46 14.97
N LYS A 101 -4.96 2.43 13.80
CA LYS A 101 -3.76 3.22 13.52
C LYS A 101 -4.02 4.73 13.61
N GLN A 102 -5.16 5.22 13.11
CA GLN A 102 -5.54 6.63 13.19
C GLN A 102 -5.75 7.08 14.63
N ARG A 103 -6.52 6.34 15.43
CA ARG A 103 -6.72 6.62 16.86
C ARG A 103 -5.40 6.67 17.63
N LEU A 104 -4.52 5.69 17.41
CA LEU A 104 -3.19 5.69 18.02
C LEU A 104 -2.35 6.91 17.59
N LYS A 105 -2.40 7.32 16.32
CA LYS A 105 -1.71 8.53 15.85
C LYS A 105 -2.29 9.80 16.48
N GLU A 106 -3.61 9.89 16.62
CA GLU A 106 -4.29 11.01 17.29
C GLU A 106 -3.93 11.10 18.77
N GLU A 107 -3.86 9.97 19.48
CA GLU A 107 -3.40 9.87 20.87
C GLU A 107 -1.93 10.30 21.02
N LEU A 108 -1.04 9.90 20.09
CA LEU A 108 0.34 10.38 20.11
C LEU A 108 0.45 11.88 19.84
N ASN A 109 -0.35 12.42 18.93
CA ASN A 109 -0.34 13.84 18.57
C ASN A 109 -0.91 14.74 19.69
N SER A 110 -1.94 14.29 20.41
CA SER A 110 -2.49 15.02 21.57
C SER A 110 -1.50 15.06 22.74
N THR A 111 -0.76 13.96 22.96
CA THR A 111 0.27 13.86 24.00
C THR A 111 1.48 14.77 23.72
N GLN A 112 1.88 14.92 22.45
CA GLN A 112 2.95 15.87 22.06
C GLN A 112 2.54 17.35 22.18
N SER A 113 1.25 17.66 22.00
CA SER A 113 0.72 19.02 22.13
C SER A 113 0.67 19.50 23.59
N GLY A 114 0.51 18.59 24.55
CA GLY A 114 0.55 18.89 25.99
C GLY A 114 1.96 19.05 26.57
N CYS A 115 3.02 18.60 25.88
CA CYS A 115 4.39 18.59 26.41
C CYS A 115 5.19 19.88 26.10
N LYS A 116 4.71 20.75 25.18
CA LYS A 116 5.46 21.94 24.74
C LYS A 116 5.40 23.18 25.65
N VAL A 117 4.72 23.17 26.81
CA VAL A 117 4.47 24.40 27.60
C VAL A 117 5.35 24.56 28.87
N LYS A 118 6.39 23.74 29.11
CA LYS A 118 7.20 23.86 30.36
C LYS A 118 8.73 23.90 30.19
N GLY A 119 9.23 24.23 29.00
CA GLY A 119 10.67 24.15 28.72
C GLY A 119 11.40 25.46 28.40
N HIS A 120 10.73 26.61 28.36
CA HIS A 120 11.34 27.84 27.80
C HIS A 120 11.18 29.07 28.71
N GLU A 121 11.45 28.91 30.00
CA GLU A 121 11.72 30.02 30.91
C GLU A 121 12.63 29.43 31.99
N LEU A 122 13.94 29.72 31.93
CA LEU A 122 14.96 29.59 33.00
C LEU A 122 16.39 29.56 32.39
N ILE A 123 16.73 30.42 31.44
CA ILE A 123 18.16 30.69 31.11
C ILE A 123 18.32 32.16 30.68
N GLU A 124 18.05 33.11 31.58
CA GLU A 124 18.58 34.48 31.48
C GLU A 124 18.86 35.05 32.87
N GLN A 125 19.69 34.36 33.66
CA GLN A 125 20.44 35.02 34.73
C GLN A 125 21.82 34.33 34.82
N ASN A 126 22.88 35.13 34.67
CA ASN A 126 24.31 34.83 34.88
C ASN A 126 25.17 34.71 33.63
N VAL A 127 25.41 35.84 32.96
CA VAL A 127 26.75 36.15 32.42
C VAL A 127 27.05 37.63 32.70
N THR A 128 27.68 37.91 33.85
CA THR A 128 28.43 39.14 34.11
C THR A 128 29.75 38.73 34.76
N ILE A 129 30.83 38.73 33.98
CA ILE A 129 32.19 39.10 34.39
C ILE A 129 32.80 39.86 33.21
#